data_AF-A0A6N7WU97-F1
#
_entry.id   AF-A0A6N7WU97-F1
#
_cell.length_a   1.000
_cell.length_b   1.000
_cell.length_c   1.000
_cell.angle_alpha   90.00
_cell.angle_beta   90.00
_cell.angle_gamma   90.00
#
_symmetry.space_group_name_H-M   'P 1'
#
loop_
_entity.id
_entity.type
_entity.pdbx_description
1 polymer ?
#
loop_
_entity_poly.entity_id
_entity_poly.type
_entity_poly.pdbx_seq_one_letter_code
_entity_poly.pdbx_strand_id
1 'polypeptide(L)'
;MLYTPTTKRALRFCMEAHAGQRDKAGLPYANHPLHLAERMSTEDETCAALLHDVMEDCGATADDLLELGVSPAAVRAVELLTHRDGVPYLDYVRALRENPIARRVKAADLRHNCDLARLDHVTDRDVARLRRYLQARVALGDMATELRTPLGAVRMEAGGEPFAFELCDESWDGAAYACMDDAYGKADGAFLLKVDVLPLAVGDSVLLRYDFGRAVDCGSGERASWRVYQREGVTVGVGFEDDADVDGAAAGCTWHYDHSEDAYDVVRDPVARRYQPLCNRFCVRVAWRNGTSDRDARIVAEVVG
;
A
#
# COMPACT_ATOMS: atom_id res chain seq x y z
N MET A 1 -15.65 -6.43 -12.11
CA MET A 1 -15.42 -7.85 -12.45
C MET A 1 -15.84 -8.11 -13.90
N LEU A 2 -15.04 -8.87 -14.66
CA LEU A 2 -15.36 -9.32 -16.02
C LEU A 2 -16.30 -10.53 -15.98
N TYR A 3 -17.31 -10.56 -16.84
CA TYR A 3 -18.36 -11.60 -16.88
C TYR A 3 -18.34 -12.43 -18.16
N THR A 4 -17.20 -13.04 -18.44
CA THR A 4 -17.01 -14.02 -19.53
C THR A 4 -17.66 -15.38 -19.20
N PRO A 5 -17.82 -16.29 -20.18
CA PRO A 5 -18.28 -17.64 -19.89
C PRO A 5 -17.42 -18.38 -18.86
N THR A 6 -16.09 -18.23 -18.92
CA THR A 6 -15.15 -18.90 -18.00
C THR A 6 -15.21 -18.29 -16.60
N THR A 7 -15.18 -16.97 -16.45
CA THR A 7 -15.31 -16.31 -15.12
C THR A 7 -16.64 -16.62 -14.46
N LYS A 8 -17.74 -16.75 -15.22
CA LYS A 8 -19.03 -17.21 -14.68
C LYS A 8 -18.98 -18.65 -14.17
N ARG A 9 -18.25 -19.55 -14.84
CA ARG A 9 -18.05 -20.93 -14.35
C ARG A 9 -17.17 -20.94 -13.11
N ALA A 10 -16.05 -20.21 -13.11
CA ALA A 10 -15.17 -20.04 -11.96
C ALA A 10 -15.90 -19.46 -10.75
N LEU A 11 -16.75 -18.45 -10.95
CA LEU A 11 -17.57 -17.85 -9.88
C LEU A 11 -18.55 -18.86 -9.28
N ARG A 12 -19.27 -19.63 -10.11
CA ARG A 12 -20.17 -20.69 -9.60
C ARG A 12 -19.41 -21.73 -8.80
N PHE A 13 -18.29 -22.21 -9.34
CA PHE A 13 -17.43 -23.16 -8.66
C PHE A 13 -16.90 -22.63 -7.32
N CYS A 14 -16.41 -21.39 -7.28
CA CYS A 14 -15.99 -20.71 -6.04
C CYS A 14 -17.12 -20.69 -5.00
N MET A 15 -18.34 -20.31 -5.41
CA MET A 15 -19.50 -20.24 -4.51
C MET A 15 -19.89 -21.63 -3.97
N GLU A 16 -19.83 -22.66 -4.80
CA GLU A 16 -20.11 -24.05 -4.43
C GLU A 16 -19.01 -24.63 -3.51
N ALA A 17 -17.74 -24.41 -3.85
CA ALA A 17 -16.59 -24.90 -3.10
C ALA A 17 -16.53 -24.33 -1.68
N HIS A 18 -16.77 -23.02 -1.53
CA HIS A 18 -16.78 -22.33 -0.24
C HIS A 18 -18.16 -22.34 0.45
N ALA A 19 -19.10 -23.19 -0.01
CA ALA A 19 -20.45 -23.24 0.55
C ALA A 19 -20.41 -23.62 2.04
N GLY A 20 -20.97 -22.74 2.89
CA GLY A 20 -20.98 -22.93 4.35
C GLY A 20 -19.71 -22.48 5.07
N GLN A 21 -18.62 -22.18 4.36
CA GLN A 21 -17.42 -21.58 4.95
C GLN A 21 -17.68 -20.12 5.34
N ARG A 22 -17.15 -19.73 6.49
CA ARG A 22 -17.21 -18.35 7.00
C ARG A 22 -15.82 -17.77 7.14
N ASP A 23 -15.70 -16.48 6.90
CA ASP A 23 -14.47 -15.73 7.16
C ASP A 23 -14.36 -15.36 8.66
N LYS A 24 -13.29 -14.64 9.01
CA LYS A 24 -13.02 -14.20 10.38
C LYS A 24 -14.03 -13.17 10.91
N ALA A 25 -14.76 -12.52 10.02
CA ALA A 25 -15.86 -11.62 10.35
C ALA A 25 -17.21 -12.36 10.45
N GLY A 26 -17.24 -13.68 10.26
CA GLY A 26 -18.45 -14.48 10.26
C GLY A 26 -19.28 -14.37 8.97
N LEU A 27 -18.81 -13.64 7.96
CA LEU A 27 -19.47 -13.51 6.66
C LEU A 27 -19.18 -14.74 5.77
N PRO A 28 -20.03 -15.05 4.77
CA PRO A 28 -19.73 -16.11 3.80
C PRO A 28 -18.37 -15.89 3.14
N TYR A 29 -17.52 -16.92 3.14
CA TYR A 29 -16.13 -16.79 2.69
C TYR A 29 -16.02 -16.36 1.22
N ALA A 30 -16.93 -16.82 0.37
CA ALA A 30 -16.97 -16.49 -1.06
C ALA A 30 -17.01 -14.97 -1.36
N ASN A 31 -17.43 -14.14 -0.39
CA ASN A 31 -17.34 -12.69 -0.52
C ASN A 31 -15.89 -12.20 -0.67
N HIS A 32 -14.92 -12.90 -0.07
CA HIS A 32 -13.50 -12.57 -0.17
C HIS A 32 -12.97 -12.76 -1.61
N PRO A 33 -13.00 -13.96 -2.22
CA PRO A 33 -12.61 -14.12 -3.62
C PRO A 33 -13.35 -13.19 -4.59
N LEU A 34 -14.65 -12.92 -4.35
CA LEU A 34 -15.42 -11.97 -5.16
C LEU A 34 -14.86 -10.54 -5.08
N HIS A 35 -14.57 -10.06 -3.87
CA HIS A 35 -13.97 -8.75 -3.64
C HIS A 35 -12.61 -8.58 -4.33
N LEU A 36 -11.82 -9.67 -4.39
CA LEU A 36 -10.55 -9.69 -5.10
C LEU A 36 -10.78 -9.60 -6.61
N ALA A 37 -11.68 -10.43 -7.13
CA ALA A 37 -12.01 -10.52 -8.56
C ALA A 37 -12.58 -9.21 -9.14
N GLU A 38 -13.25 -8.40 -8.33
CA GLU A 38 -13.72 -7.07 -8.73
C GLU A 38 -12.60 -6.10 -9.10
N ARG A 39 -11.39 -6.32 -8.57
CA ARG A 39 -10.20 -5.48 -8.78
C ARG A 39 -9.25 -6.00 -9.86
N MET A 40 -9.64 -7.07 -10.56
CA MET A 40 -8.85 -7.69 -11.61
C MET A 40 -9.24 -7.12 -12.99
N SER A 41 -8.27 -7.02 -13.89
CA SER A 41 -8.43 -6.36 -15.18
C SER A 41 -8.51 -7.33 -16.36
N THR A 42 -8.09 -8.58 -16.16
CA THR A 42 -8.09 -9.63 -17.19
C THR A 42 -8.92 -10.85 -16.78
N GLU A 43 -9.31 -11.67 -17.77
CA GLU A 43 -10.01 -12.93 -17.51
C GLU A 43 -9.17 -13.88 -16.63
N ASP A 44 -7.87 -13.98 -16.91
CA ASP A 44 -6.95 -14.84 -16.16
C ASP A 44 -6.79 -14.40 -14.70
N GLU A 45 -6.58 -13.10 -14.47
CA GLU A 45 -6.54 -12.53 -13.12
C GLU A 45 -7.86 -12.72 -12.38
N THR A 46 -8.99 -12.51 -13.06
CA THR A 46 -10.34 -12.67 -12.48
C THR A 46 -10.57 -14.13 -12.07
N CYS A 47 -10.26 -15.08 -12.96
CA CYS A 47 -10.35 -16.51 -12.64
C CYS A 47 -9.42 -16.89 -11.48
N ALA A 48 -8.16 -16.47 -11.51
CA ALA A 48 -7.20 -16.76 -10.45
C ALA A 48 -7.64 -16.17 -9.10
N ALA A 49 -8.17 -14.94 -9.07
CA ALA A 49 -8.70 -14.32 -7.87
C ALA A 49 -9.90 -15.06 -7.27
N LEU A 50 -10.86 -15.47 -8.13
CA LEU A 50 -12.03 -16.25 -7.70
C LEU A 50 -11.64 -17.62 -7.13
N LEU A 51 -10.53 -18.19 -7.60
CA LEU A 51 -10.14 -19.58 -7.31
C LEU A 51 -8.93 -19.70 -6.39
N HIS A 52 -8.36 -18.60 -5.89
CA HIS A 52 -7.03 -18.64 -5.26
C HIS A 52 -6.92 -19.56 -4.04
N ASP A 53 -8.01 -19.75 -3.28
CA ASP A 53 -8.03 -20.58 -2.08
C ASP A 53 -8.73 -21.93 -2.25
N VAL A 54 -9.36 -22.21 -3.41
CA VAL A 54 -10.17 -23.43 -3.55
C VAL A 54 -9.32 -24.72 -3.48
N MET A 55 -8.05 -24.63 -3.86
CA MET A 55 -7.10 -25.74 -3.73
C MET A 55 -6.58 -25.89 -2.28
N GLU A 56 -6.51 -24.81 -1.52
CA GLU A 56 -6.02 -24.80 -0.13
C GLU A 56 -7.11 -25.22 0.85
N ASP A 57 -8.31 -24.65 0.71
CA ASP A 57 -9.39 -24.76 1.68
C ASP A 57 -10.47 -25.79 1.30
N CYS A 58 -10.64 -26.09 0.01
CA CYS A 58 -11.78 -26.84 -0.50
C CYS A 58 -11.42 -28.17 -1.17
N GLY A 59 -10.12 -28.50 -1.27
CA GLY A 59 -9.65 -29.76 -1.85
C GLY A 59 -9.78 -29.85 -3.38
N ALA A 60 -9.99 -28.73 -4.08
CA ALA A 60 -9.99 -28.70 -5.53
C ALA A 60 -8.58 -28.99 -6.10
N THR A 61 -8.54 -29.49 -7.32
CA THR A 61 -7.30 -29.81 -8.04
C THR A 61 -7.11 -28.89 -9.25
N ALA A 62 -5.88 -28.84 -9.77
CA ALA A 62 -5.59 -28.11 -11.00
C ALA A 62 -6.40 -28.64 -12.20
N ASP A 63 -6.65 -29.96 -12.24
CA ASP A 63 -7.46 -30.59 -13.28
C ASP A 63 -8.92 -30.13 -13.24
N ASP A 64 -9.51 -30.01 -12.03
CA ASP A 64 -10.86 -29.45 -11.88
C ASP A 64 -10.95 -28.03 -12.49
N LEU A 65 -9.93 -27.20 -12.27
CA LEU A 65 -9.90 -25.83 -12.81
C LEU A 65 -9.74 -25.82 -14.34
N LEU A 66 -8.94 -26.73 -14.90
CA LEU A 66 -8.81 -26.89 -16.35
C LEU A 66 -10.12 -27.36 -16.99
N GLU A 67 -10.86 -28.27 -16.34
CA GLU A 67 -12.18 -28.73 -16.80
C GLU A 67 -13.22 -27.61 -16.80
N LEU A 68 -13.11 -26.64 -15.89
CA LEU A 68 -13.90 -25.40 -15.93
C LEU A 68 -13.52 -24.49 -17.10
N GLY A 69 -12.51 -24.83 -17.90
CA GLY A 69 -12.00 -24.05 -19.02
C GLY A 69 -11.19 -22.83 -18.58
N VAL A 70 -10.64 -22.85 -17.36
CA VAL A 70 -9.67 -21.84 -16.89
C VAL A 70 -8.37 -22.05 -17.67
N SER A 71 -7.71 -20.96 -18.06
CA SER A 71 -6.48 -21.04 -18.83
C SER A 71 -5.35 -21.68 -18.01
N PRO A 72 -4.38 -22.38 -18.66
CA PRO A 72 -3.21 -22.90 -17.96
C PRO A 72 -2.41 -21.83 -17.21
N ALA A 73 -2.41 -20.58 -17.69
CA ALA A 73 -1.72 -19.46 -17.03
C ALA A 73 -2.40 -19.08 -15.70
N ALA A 74 -3.73 -19.00 -15.69
CA ALA A 74 -4.50 -18.74 -14.48
C ALA A 74 -4.44 -19.91 -13.49
N VAL A 75 -4.56 -21.17 -13.96
CA VAL A 75 -4.39 -22.36 -13.12
C VAL A 75 -3.01 -22.36 -12.47
N ARG A 76 -1.95 -22.07 -13.24
CA ARG A 76 -0.59 -21.96 -12.71
C ARG A 76 -0.47 -20.88 -11.63
N ALA A 77 -1.16 -19.75 -11.78
CA ALA A 77 -1.19 -18.71 -10.76
C ALA A 77 -1.88 -19.20 -9.48
N VAL A 78 -3.00 -19.94 -9.59
CA VAL A 78 -3.69 -20.54 -8.43
C VAL A 78 -2.79 -21.55 -7.72
N GLU A 79 -2.11 -22.44 -8.44
CA GLU A 79 -1.14 -23.37 -7.85
C GLU A 79 -0.03 -22.67 -7.06
N LEU A 80 0.44 -21.53 -7.58
CA LEU A 80 1.44 -20.72 -6.91
C LEU A 80 0.87 -20.01 -5.69
N LEU A 81 -0.40 -19.61 -5.71
CA LEU A 81 -1.09 -18.96 -4.60
C LEU A 81 -1.45 -19.92 -3.46
N THR A 82 -1.54 -21.22 -3.72
CA THR A 82 -1.73 -22.24 -2.67
C THR A 82 -0.45 -22.42 -1.86
N HIS A 83 -0.48 -22.07 -0.56
CA HIS A 83 0.70 -22.21 0.29
C HIS A 83 0.94 -23.69 0.64
N ARG A 84 2.15 -24.19 0.39
CA ARG A 84 2.52 -25.58 0.69
C ARG A 84 3.15 -25.72 2.08
N ASP A 85 2.82 -26.83 2.74
CA ASP A 85 3.44 -27.22 4.01
C ASP A 85 4.97 -27.26 3.90
N GLY A 86 5.64 -26.76 4.95
CA GLY A 86 7.10 -26.76 5.06
C GLY A 86 7.81 -25.61 4.33
N VAL A 87 7.11 -24.78 3.55
CA VAL A 87 7.69 -23.56 2.95
C VAL A 87 7.50 -22.38 3.92
N PRO A 88 8.57 -21.66 4.32
CA PRO A 88 8.40 -20.45 5.13
C PRO A 88 7.52 -19.42 4.41
N TYR A 89 6.54 -18.87 5.12
CA TYR A 89 5.51 -18.00 4.53
C TYR A 89 6.08 -16.81 3.74
N LEU A 90 7.09 -16.10 4.27
CA LEU A 90 7.68 -14.97 3.56
C LEU A 90 8.49 -15.38 2.32
N ASP A 91 9.09 -16.58 2.31
CA ASP A 91 9.79 -17.08 1.13
C ASP A 91 8.80 -17.46 0.02
N TYR A 92 7.69 -18.09 0.41
CA TYR A 92 6.54 -18.31 -0.48
C TYR A 92 6.05 -16.98 -1.09
N VAL A 93 5.79 -15.95 -0.27
CA VAL A 93 5.31 -14.65 -0.77
C VAL A 93 6.32 -13.99 -1.71
N ARG A 94 7.63 -14.07 -1.43
CA ARG A 94 8.68 -13.53 -2.32
C ARG A 94 8.68 -14.21 -3.68
N ALA A 95 8.50 -15.53 -3.72
CA ALA A 95 8.49 -16.30 -4.96
C ALA A 95 7.34 -15.91 -5.90
N LEU A 96 6.22 -15.42 -5.36
CA LEU A 96 5.07 -14.97 -6.16
C LEU A 96 5.39 -13.76 -7.05
N ARG A 97 6.46 -13.00 -6.75
CA ARG A 97 6.85 -11.82 -7.52
C ARG A 97 7.12 -12.11 -8.99
N GLU A 98 7.59 -13.31 -9.29
CA GLU A 98 7.97 -13.75 -10.63
C GLU A 98 6.77 -14.08 -11.53
N ASN A 99 5.57 -14.23 -10.95
CA ASN A 99 4.34 -14.47 -11.71
C ASN A 99 3.40 -13.25 -11.58
N PRO A 100 3.25 -12.43 -12.63
CA PRO A 100 2.40 -11.24 -12.59
C PRO A 100 0.96 -11.46 -12.10
N ILE A 101 0.31 -12.56 -12.49
CA ILE A 101 -1.07 -12.86 -12.07
C ILE A 101 -1.10 -13.19 -10.57
N ALA A 102 -0.25 -14.11 -10.12
CA ALA A 102 -0.18 -14.49 -8.70
C ALA A 102 0.22 -13.31 -7.82
N ARG A 103 1.20 -12.50 -8.25
CA ARG A 103 1.58 -11.25 -7.55
C ARG A 103 0.38 -10.31 -7.41
N ARG A 104 -0.37 -10.08 -8.50
CA ARG A 104 -1.52 -9.16 -8.51
C ARG A 104 -2.64 -9.63 -7.59
N VAL A 105 -2.96 -10.92 -7.63
CA VAL A 105 -3.98 -11.54 -6.76
C VAL A 105 -3.53 -11.52 -5.31
N LYS A 106 -2.29 -11.92 -5.00
CA LYS A 106 -1.79 -11.91 -3.62
C LYS A 106 -1.74 -10.50 -3.02
N ALA A 107 -1.42 -9.49 -3.83
CA ALA A 107 -1.44 -8.11 -3.35
C ALA A 107 -2.87 -7.64 -3.02
N ALA A 108 -3.89 -8.11 -3.75
CA ALA A 108 -5.29 -7.83 -3.45
C ALA A 108 -5.78 -8.60 -2.22
N ASP A 109 -5.41 -9.88 -2.09
CA ASP A 109 -5.65 -10.73 -0.91
C ASP A 109 -5.09 -10.07 0.36
N LEU A 110 -3.79 -9.76 0.37
CA LEU A 110 -3.12 -9.13 1.51
C LEU A 110 -3.77 -7.79 1.89
N ARG A 111 -4.11 -6.94 0.92
CA ARG A 111 -4.82 -5.68 1.18
C ARG A 111 -6.18 -5.91 1.86
N HIS A 112 -6.97 -6.86 1.35
CA HIS A 112 -8.27 -7.18 1.93
C HIS A 112 -8.13 -7.79 3.33
N ASN A 113 -7.06 -8.55 3.58
CA ASN A 113 -6.76 -9.14 4.88
C ASN A 113 -6.16 -8.17 5.91
N CYS A 114 -5.60 -7.03 5.45
CA CYS A 114 -5.17 -5.93 6.31
C CYS A 114 -6.32 -5.06 6.80
N ASP A 115 -7.50 -5.16 6.18
CA ASP A 115 -8.66 -4.34 6.53
C ASP A 115 -9.32 -4.83 7.84
N LEU A 116 -8.96 -4.19 8.95
CA LEU A 116 -9.53 -4.48 10.26
C LEU A 116 -10.98 -3.98 10.40
N ALA A 117 -11.46 -3.09 9.52
CA ALA A 117 -12.86 -2.62 9.55
C ALA A 117 -13.84 -3.76 9.25
N ARG A 118 -13.38 -4.84 8.62
CA ARG A 118 -14.16 -6.06 8.41
C ARG A 118 -14.51 -6.78 9.72
N LEU A 119 -13.75 -6.57 10.79
CA LEU A 119 -13.91 -7.31 12.05
C LEU A 119 -14.82 -6.55 13.02
N ASP A 120 -15.81 -7.25 13.57
CA ASP A 120 -16.67 -6.71 14.63
C ASP A 120 -15.86 -6.39 15.90
N HIS A 121 -14.92 -7.27 16.24
CA HIS A 121 -14.03 -7.13 17.37
C HIS A 121 -12.58 -7.37 16.92
N VAL A 122 -11.70 -6.45 17.28
CA VAL A 122 -10.26 -6.54 16.98
C VAL A 122 -9.52 -6.95 18.24
N THR A 123 -8.68 -7.98 18.13
CA THR A 123 -7.83 -8.45 19.21
C THR A 123 -6.36 -8.14 18.94
N ASP A 124 -5.50 -8.24 19.95
CA ASP A 124 -4.05 -8.13 19.78
C ASP A 124 -3.50 -9.14 18.75
N ARG A 125 -4.15 -10.31 18.63
CA ARG A 125 -3.81 -11.31 17.63
C ARG A 125 -4.07 -10.81 16.20
N ASP A 126 -5.12 -10.03 16.00
CA ASP A 126 -5.44 -9.43 14.70
C ASP A 126 -4.45 -8.33 14.34
N VAL A 127 -4.06 -7.49 15.32
CA VAL A 127 -3.01 -6.47 15.13
C VAL A 127 -1.65 -7.13 14.83
N ALA A 128 -1.28 -8.19 15.56
CA ALA A 128 -0.06 -8.95 15.28
C ALA A 128 -0.10 -9.60 13.89
N ARG A 129 -1.28 -10.07 13.44
CA ARG A 129 -1.48 -10.60 12.09
C ARG A 129 -1.36 -9.50 11.03
N LEU A 130 -1.93 -8.32 11.27
CA LEU A 130 -1.78 -7.15 10.39
C LEU A 130 -0.29 -6.83 10.18
N ARG A 131 0.52 -6.77 11.25
CA ARG A 131 1.98 -6.55 11.15
C ARG A 131 2.66 -7.59 10.26
N ARG A 132 2.29 -8.87 10.37
CA ARG A 132 2.80 -9.94 9.48
C ARG A 132 2.37 -9.75 8.03
N TYR A 133 1.14 -9.29 7.78
CA TYR A 133 0.67 -9.00 6.42
C TYR A 133 1.37 -7.78 5.82
N LEU A 134 1.67 -6.74 6.60
CA LEU A 134 2.48 -5.62 6.12
C LEU A 134 3.89 -6.08 5.73
N GLN A 135 4.53 -6.94 6.52
CA GLN A 135 5.80 -7.57 6.13
C GLN A 135 5.68 -8.39 4.83
N ALA A 136 4.58 -9.11 4.65
CA ALA A 136 4.31 -9.84 3.41
C ALA A 136 4.12 -8.89 2.21
N ARG A 137 3.45 -7.75 2.38
CA ARG A 137 3.30 -6.73 1.33
C ARG A 137 4.65 -6.13 0.92
N VAL A 138 5.56 -5.90 1.88
CA VAL A 138 6.94 -5.51 1.58
C VAL A 138 7.67 -6.63 0.84
N ALA A 139 7.57 -7.88 1.30
CA ALA A 139 8.21 -9.03 0.66
C ALA A 139 7.72 -9.27 -0.78
N LEU A 140 6.45 -8.98 -1.06
CA LEU A 140 5.82 -9.03 -2.38
C LEU A 140 6.22 -7.83 -3.28
N GLY A 141 6.80 -6.79 -2.71
CA GLY A 141 7.12 -5.52 -3.40
C GLY A 141 5.87 -4.70 -3.73
N ASP A 142 4.84 -4.77 -2.90
CA ASP A 142 3.64 -3.90 -2.94
C ASP A 142 3.75 -2.71 -1.96
N MET A 143 4.63 -2.82 -0.97
CA MET A 143 5.02 -1.75 -0.04
C MET A 143 6.54 -1.67 0.02
N ALA A 144 7.05 -0.57 0.58
CA ALA A 144 8.48 -0.37 0.82
C ALA A 144 8.73 0.13 2.25
N THR A 145 9.97 0.02 2.71
CA THR A 145 10.46 0.61 3.96
C THR A 145 11.51 1.69 3.70
N GLU A 146 11.86 1.92 2.44
CA GLU A 146 12.87 2.87 2.00
C GLU A 146 12.51 3.39 0.60
N LEU A 147 12.55 4.70 0.42
CA LEU A 147 12.57 5.36 -0.88
C LEU A 147 13.98 5.88 -1.14
N ARG A 148 14.59 5.51 -2.27
CA ARG A 148 15.87 6.09 -2.71
C ARG A 148 15.62 7.25 -3.66
N THR A 149 16.29 8.37 -3.39
CA THR A 149 16.37 9.54 -4.27
C THR A 149 17.80 9.66 -4.81
N PRO A 150 18.06 10.53 -5.80
CA PRO A 150 19.43 10.76 -6.26
C PRO A 150 20.38 11.34 -5.20
N LEU A 151 19.85 11.96 -4.14
CA LEU A 151 20.65 12.59 -3.08
C LEU A 151 20.86 11.72 -1.83
N GLY A 152 19.99 10.74 -1.60
CA GLY A 152 19.96 9.95 -0.38
C GLY A 152 18.75 9.03 -0.30
N ALA A 153 18.32 8.68 0.90
CA ALA A 153 17.14 7.85 1.10
C ALA A 153 16.20 8.41 2.18
N VAL A 154 14.90 8.16 2.01
CA VAL A 154 13.87 8.38 3.03
C VAL A 154 13.46 7.03 3.59
N ARG A 155 13.51 6.89 4.91
CA ARG A 155 13.10 5.72 5.68
C ARG A 155 12.15 6.15 6.78
N MET A 156 11.33 5.21 7.23
CA MET A 156 10.47 5.38 8.39
C MET A 156 10.75 4.26 9.39
N GLU A 157 10.73 4.60 10.67
CA GLU A 157 11.02 3.66 11.76
C GLU A 157 9.97 3.82 12.86
N ALA A 158 9.50 2.72 13.44
CA ALA A 158 8.64 2.72 14.61
C ALA A 158 9.19 1.73 15.63
N GLY A 159 9.43 2.19 16.87
CA GLY A 159 10.03 1.35 17.92
C GLY A 159 11.42 0.79 17.56
N GLY A 160 12.17 1.48 16.70
CA GLY A 160 13.51 1.06 16.23
C GLY A 160 13.52 0.05 15.08
N GLU A 161 12.34 -0.33 14.56
CA GLU A 161 12.21 -1.25 13.43
C GLU A 161 11.73 -0.51 12.17
N PRO A 162 12.12 -0.97 10.96
CA PRO A 162 11.64 -0.38 9.71
C PRO A 162 10.10 -0.39 9.61
N PHE A 163 9.52 0.77 9.31
CA PHE A 163 8.08 0.95 9.15
C PHE A 163 7.71 1.06 7.67
N ALA A 164 6.72 0.29 7.25
CA ALA A 164 6.35 0.15 5.85
C ALA A 164 5.34 1.22 5.40
N PHE A 165 5.47 1.66 4.16
CA PHE A 165 4.57 2.60 3.49
C PHE A 165 4.28 2.16 2.05
N GLU A 166 3.15 2.62 1.51
CA GLU A 166 2.83 2.44 0.09
C GLU A 166 3.52 3.55 -0.72
N LEU A 167 4.22 3.16 -1.78
CA LEU A 167 4.83 4.09 -2.72
C LEU A 167 3.87 4.36 -3.88
N CYS A 168 3.41 5.60 -3.99
CA CYS A 168 2.70 6.09 -5.16
C CYS A 168 3.67 6.93 -5.97
N ASP A 169 3.98 6.48 -7.18
CA ASP A 169 4.74 7.27 -8.14
C ASP A 169 3.86 8.43 -8.61
N GLU A 170 4.25 9.65 -8.25
CA GLU A 170 3.65 10.90 -8.70
C GLU A 170 4.55 11.59 -9.74
N SER A 171 5.59 10.90 -10.23
CA SER A 171 6.38 11.39 -11.34
C SER A 171 5.46 11.59 -12.54
N TRP A 172 5.69 12.71 -13.20
CA TRP A 172 4.77 13.30 -14.17
C TRP A 172 4.49 12.34 -15.34
N ASP A 173 3.29 11.76 -15.41
CA ASP A 173 2.75 11.20 -16.64
C ASP A 173 2.07 12.32 -17.41
N GLY A 174 2.60 12.68 -18.58
CA GLY A 174 2.36 13.95 -19.30
C GLY A 174 0.91 14.30 -19.67
N ALA A 175 -0.06 13.44 -19.37
CA ALA A 175 -1.45 13.57 -19.80
C ALA A 175 -2.40 14.25 -18.78
N ALA A 176 -2.13 14.18 -17.47
CA ALA A 176 -3.11 14.61 -16.45
C ALA A 176 -3.08 16.12 -16.12
N TYR A 177 -1.97 16.82 -16.40
CA TYR A 177 -1.74 18.22 -16.02
C TYR A 177 -1.22 19.10 -17.16
N ALA A 178 -1.57 18.77 -18.42
CA ALA A 178 -1.16 19.54 -19.61
C ALA A 178 -1.65 21.01 -19.65
N CYS A 179 -2.40 21.46 -18.65
CA CYS A 179 -2.94 22.82 -18.52
C CYS A 179 -2.16 23.73 -17.56
N MET A 180 -1.08 23.27 -16.92
CA MET A 180 -0.20 24.14 -16.13
C MET A 180 0.95 24.67 -16.99
N ASP A 181 1.10 26.00 -17.06
CA ASP A 181 2.06 26.72 -17.88
C ASP A 181 3.50 26.20 -17.74
N ASP A 182 4.21 26.08 -18.88
CA ASP A 182 5.63 25.71 -19.01
C ASP A 182 6.59 26.66 -18.23
N ALA A 183 6.08 27.76 -17.66
CA ALA A 183 6.84 28.72 -16.88
C ALA A 183 7.34 28.15 -15.54
N TYR A 184 6.60 27.22 -14.92
CA TYR A 184 6.93 26.75 -13.56
C TYR A 184 7.96 25.62 -13.53
N GLY A 185 8.12 24.81 -14.60
CA GLY A 185 9.06 23.67 -14.59
C GLY A 185 8.57 22.50 -13.73
N LYS A 186 9.13 21.30 -13.92
CA LYS A 186 8.58 20.03 -13.38
C LYS A 186 9.61 19.31 -12.51
N ALA A 187 9.21 18.57 -11.48
CA ALA A 187 10.16 17.69 -10.79
C ALA A 187 10.65 16.56 -11.73
N ASP A 188 11.90 16.14 -11.58
CA ASP A 188 12.47 15.01 -12.33
C ASP A 188 12.04 13.66 -11.75
N GLY A 189 11.59 13.66 -10.49
CA GLY A 189 10.88 12.55 -9.86
C GLY A 189 10.08 13.02 -8.65
N ALA A 190 8.96 12.36 -8.38
CA ALA A 190 8.08 12.67 -7.27
C ALA A 190 7.38 11.39 -6.78
N PHE A 191 7.31 11.21 -5.47
CA PHE A 191 6.64 10.08 -4.84
C PHE A 191 5.81 10.55 -3.65
N LEU A 192 4.63 9.97 -3.51
CA LEU A 192 3.81 10.08 -2.31
C LEU A 192 3.92 8.78 -1.51
N LEU A 193 4.45 8.89 -0.29
CA LEU A 193 4.54 7.79 0.66
C LEU A 193 3.27 7.82 1.51
N LYS A 194 2.39 6.82 1.35
CA LYS A 194 1.18 6.69 2.17
C LYS A 194 1.43 5.76 3.33
N VAL A 195 1.21 6.26 4.54
CA VAL A 195 1.53 5.56 5.78
C VAL A 195 0.25 5.33 6.57
N ASP A 196 0.07 4.12 7.08
CA ASP A 196 -1.10 3.77 7.88
C ASP A 196 -0.65 3.42 9.30
N VAL A 197 -1.10 4.21 10.30
CA VAL A 197 -0.76 4.01 11.71
C VAL A 197 -1.67 2.99 12.42
N LEU A 198 -2.59 2.35 11.69
CA LEU A 198 -3.44 1.27 12.23
C LEU A 198 -2.71 0.17 13.03
N PRO A 199 -1.48 -0.28 12.70
CA PRO A 199 -0.78 -1.30 13.48
C PRO A 199 -0.09 -0.77 14.75
N LEU A 200 -0.19 0.52 15.06
CA LEU A 200 0.49 1.18 16.18
C LEU A 200 -0.48 1.45 17.35
N ALA A 201 0.09 1.60 18.54
CA ALA A 201 -0.62 1.97 19.76
C ALA A 201 -0.51 3.47 20.06
N VAL A 202 -1.39 3.98 20.92
CA VAL A 202 -1.30 5.37 21.40
C VAL A 202 0.03 5.57 22.14
N GLY A 203 0.77 6.61 21.77
CA GLY A 203 2.10 6.92 22.28
C GLY A 203 3.26 6.31 21.47
N ASP A 204 2.97 5.46 20.47
CA ASP A 204 3.97 5.09 19.47
C ASP A 204 4.19 6.25 18.48
N SER A 205 5.37 6.27 17.86
CA SER A 205 5.72 7.28 16.85
C SER A 205 6.32 6.63 15.61
N VAL A 206 6.02 7.19 14.44
CA VAL A 206 6.74 6.91 13.20
C VAL A 206 7.78 8.00 12.96
N LEU A 207 9.04 7.65 13.14
CA LEU A 207 10.19 8.53 12.96
C LEU A 207 10.58 8.56 11.49
N LEU A 208 10.68 9.75 10.91
CA LEU A 208 11.16 9.95 9.56
C LEU A 208 12.68 10.15 9.56
N ARG A 209 13.39 9.36 8.75
CA ARG A 209 14.85 9.35 8.68
C ARG A 209 15.32 9.57 7.25
N TYR A 210 16.13 10.60 7.03
CA TYR A 210 16.75 10.87 5.74
C TYR A 210 18.11 11.56 5.87
N ASP A 211 18.97 11.37 4.88
CA ASP A 211 20.40 11.76 4.88
C ASP A 211 20.74 12.84 3.83
N PHE A 212 19.81 13.79 3.64
CA PHE A 212 19.93 14.89 2.68
C PHE A 212 20.84 16.04 3.15
N GLY A 213 21.25 16.04 4.42
CA GLY A 213 22.06 17.10 5.01
C GLY A 213 21.21 18.24 5.56
N ARG A 214 21.72 19.48 5.49
CA ARG A 214 21.03 20.66 6.03
C ARG A 214 20.04 21.20 5.01
N ALA A 215 18.82 21.50 5.46
CA ALA A 215 17.84 22.19 4.62
C ALA A 215 18.35 23.59 4.21
N VAL A 216 18.17 23.92 2.94
CA VAL A 216 18.48 25.24 2.36
C VAL A 216 17.26 26.16 2.32
N ASP A 217 16.06 25.57 2.36
CA ASP A 217 14.79 26.28 2.40
C ASP A 217 13.76 25.46 3.18
N CYS A 218 12.81 26.13 3.81
CA CYS A 218 11.71 25.52 4.54
C CYS A 218 10.49 26.43 4.51
N GLY A 219 9.31 25.84 4.49
CA GLY A 219 8.07 26.59 4.54
C GLY A 219 6.93 25.77 5.14
N SER A 220 5.81 26.44 5.32
CA SER A 220 4.57 25.85 5.82
C SER A 220 3.40 26.51 5.12
N GLY A 221 2.47 25.70 4.64
CA GLY A 221 1.18 26.11 4.10
C GLY A 221 0.07 25.92 5.13
N GLU A 222 -1.17 25.90 4.65
CA GLU A 222 -2.33 25.65 5.52
C GLU A 222 -2.43 24.19 6.00
N ARG A 223 -1.83 23.24 5.26
CA ARG A 223 -2.04 21.80 5.45
C ARG A 223 -0.79 20.94 5.44
N ALA A 224 0.36 21.56 5.24
CA ALA A 224 1.62 20.84 5.13
C ALA A 224 2.77 21.78 5.43
N SER A 225 3.85 21.20 5.92
CA SER A 225 5.15 21.84 5.99
C SER A 225 6.10 21.18 5.01
N TRP A 226 7.17 21.87 4.61
CA TRP A 226 8.16 21.29 3.72
C TRP A 226 9.57 21.80 4.00
N ARG A 227 10.53 21.02 3.52
CA ARG A 227 11.96 21.34 3.55
C ARG A 227 12.60 20.97 2.23
N VAL A 228 13.53 21.80 1.79
CA VAL A 228 14.33 21.61 0.57
C VAL A 228 15.79 21.46 0.93
N TYR A 229 16.46 20.54 0.25
CA TYR A 229 17.85 20.18 0.44
C TYR A 229 18.57 20.26 -0.91
N GLN A 230 19.82 20.75 -0.90
CA GLN A 230 20.64 20.86 -2.11
C GLN A 230 22.07 20.40 -1.84
N ARG A 231 22.54 19.43 -2.63
CA ARG A 231 23.94 18.96 -2.61
C ARG A 231 24.23 18.17 -3.89
N GLU A 232 25.49 18.15 -4.32
CA GLU A 232 25.98 17.30 -5.42
C GLU A 232 25.21 17.49 -6.75
N GLY A 233 24.72 18.71 -7.02
CA GLY A 233 23.97 18.98 -8.24
C GLY A 233 22.53 18.46 -8.22
N VAL A 234 21.99 18.11 -7.06
CA VAL A 234 20.61 17.63 -6.87
C VAL A 234 19.89 18.49 -5.84
N THR A 235 18.63 18.81 -6.13
CA THR A 235 17.67 19.38 -5.18
C THR A 235 16.64 18.32 -4.80
N VAL A 236 16.41 18.09 -3.51
CA VAL A 236 15.35 17.20 -2.99
C VAL A 236 14.47 17.97 -2.03
N GLY A 237 13.17 17.72 -2.10
CA GLY A 237 12.17 18.27 -1.21
C GLY A 237 11.47 17.16 -0.46
N VAL A 238 11.12 17.44 0.78
CA VAL A 238 10.25 16.58 1.60
C VAL A 238 9.13 17.44 2.13
N GLY A 239 7.89 17.04 1.85
CA GLY A 239 6.66 17.64 2.34
C GLY A 239 6.01 16.71 3.36
N PHE A 240 5.59 17.29 4.46
CA PHE A 240 4.99 16.62 5.60
C PHE A 240 3.53 17.04 5.68
N GLU A 241 2.62 16.09 5.63
CA GLU A 241 1.21 16.37 5.90
C GLU A 241 1.06 16.78 7.37
N ASP A 242 0.51 17.96 7.60
CA ASP A 242 0.15 18.42 8.94
C ASP A 242 -1.28 17.96 9.24
N ASP A 243 -1.66 17.90 10.52
CA ASP A 243 -2.97 17.42 10.97
C ASP A 243 -4.16 18.37 10.66
N ALA A 244 -4.02 19.23 9.65
CA ALA A 244 -5.01 20.21 9.23
C ALA A 244 -6.16 19.59 8.42
N ASP A 245 -7.32 20.26 8.39
CA ASP A 245 -8.57 19.82 7.75
C ASP A 245 -8.41 19.50 6.24
N VAL A 246 -8.03 18.27 5.93
CA VAL A 246 -8.24 17.66 4.61
C VAL A 246 -9.64 17.05 4.63
N ASP A 247 -10.58 17.67 3.91
CA ASP A 247 -11.93 17.16 3.64
C ASP A 247 -12.73 16.67 4.88
N GLY A 248 -12.61 17.38 6.00
CA GLY A 248 -13.36 17.13 7.24
C GLY A 248 -12.82 16.00 8.13
N ALA A 249 -11.58 15.52 7.88
CA ALA A 249 -10.95 14.44 8.63
C ALA A 249 -10.17 14.90 9.90
N ALA A 250 -9.81 16.19 10.05
CA ALA A 250 -9.00 16.64 11.20
C ALA A 250 -9.76 16.55 12.53
N ALA A 251 -11.09 16.55 12.49
CA ALA A 251 -11.94 16.13 13.60
C ALA A 251 -11.89 14.60 13.83
N GLY A 252 -10.70 13.99 13.84
CA GLY A 252 -10.60 12.54 13.97
C GLY A 252 -9.23 11.91 13.80
N CYS A 253 -8.23 12.61 13.23
CA CYS A 253 -6.89 12.06 13.03
C CYS A 253 -6.35 11.40 14.30
N THR A 254 -5.74 10.22 14.12
CA THR A 254 -5.16 9.44 15.21
C THR A 254 -3.68 9.70 15.39
N TRP A 255 -3.12 10.58 14.55
CA TRP A 255 -1.73 10.96 14.53
C TRP A 255 -1.60 12.50 14.58
N HIS A 256 -0.43 12.97 14.98
CA HIS A 256 -0.01 14.37 14.97
C HIS A 256 1.44 14.44 14.48
N TYR A 257 1.79 15.45 13.68
CA TYR A 257 3.16 15.64 13.20
C TYR A 257 3.96 16.55 14.14
N ASP A 258 5.01 16.02 14.76
CA ASP A 258 5.99 16.76 15.56
C ASP A 258 7.17 17.21 14.68
N HIS A 259 7.19 18.50 14.35
CA HIS A 259 8.25 19.12 13.54
C HIS A 259 9.63 19.10 14.20
N SER A 260 9.72 18.95 15.53
CA SER A 260 11.00 19.00 16.26
C SER A 260 11.76 17.68 16.20
N GLU A 261 11.01 16.57 16.14
CA GLU A 261 11.55 15.21 16.11
C GLU A 261 11.44 14.54 14.72
N ASP A 262 10.81 15.22 13.75
CA ASP A 262 10.41 14.66 12.46
C ASP A 262 9.64 13.34 12.63
N ALA A 263 8.61 13.39 13.45
CA ALA A 263 7.87 12.22 13.89
C ALA A 263 6.36 12.40 13.72
N TYR A 264 5.69 11.30 13.38
CA TYR A 264 4.24 11.22 13.42
C TYR A 264 3.83 10.43 14.65
N ASP A 265 3.34 11.13 15.67
CA ASP A 265 2.96 10.57 16.96
C ASP A 265 1.52 10.09 16.94
N VAL A 266 1.28 8.87 17.41
CA VAL A 266 -0.07 8.31 17.53
C VAL A 266 -0.74 8.85 18.80
N VAL A 267 -1.66 9.79 18.62
CA VAL A 267 -2.34 10.52 19.71
C VAL A 267 -3.72 9.96 20.06
N ARG A 268 -4.31 9.10 19.23
CA ARG A 268 -5.59 8.42 19.50
C ARG A 268 -5.53 6.98 19.01
N ASP A 269 -6.41 6.13 19.54
CA ASP A 269 -6.46 4.71 19.20
C ASP A 269 -6.84 4.50 17.71
N PRO A 270 -5.90 4.00 16.87
CA PRO A 270 -6.16 3.76 15.45
C PRO A 270 -7.18 2.65 15.20
N VAL A 271 -7.22 1.63 16.06
CA VAL A 271 -8.13 0.48 15.95
C VAL A 271 -9.57 0.91 16.28
N ALA A 272 -9.74 1.82 17.25
CA ALA A 272 -11.04 2.42 17.54
C ALA A 272 -11.58 3.24 16.35
N ARG A 273 -10.69 3.80 15.52
CA ARG A 273 -11.02 4.60 14.32
C ARG A 273 -10.93 3.81 13.01
N ARG A 274 -10.78 2.49 13.03
CA ARG A 274 -10.62 1.63 11.83
C ARG A 274 -11.68 1.81 10.73
N TYR A 275 -12.91 2.21 11.07
CA TYR A 275 -13.99 2.49 10.10
C TYR A 275 -13.82 3.84 9.37
N GLN A 276 -12.87 4.66 9.80
CA GLN A 276 -12.52 5.96 9.24
C GLN A 276 -11.05 5.92 8.79
N PRO A 277 -10.71 5.15 7.75
CA PRO A 277 -9.31 4.85 7.39
C PRO A 277 -8.47 6.09 7.09
N LEU A 278 -9.09 7.19 6.66
CA LEU A 278 -8.41 8.46 6.46
C LEU A 278 -7.86 9.06 7.76
N CYS A 279 -8.50 8.82 8.90
CA CYS A 279 -8.01 9.29 10.21
C CYS A 279 -6.72 8.58 10.64
N ASN A 280 -6.44 7.39 10.11
CA ASN A 280 -5.26 6.59 10.43
C ASN A 280 -4.13 6.77 9.42
N ARG A 281 -4.31 7.64 8.42
CA ARG A 281 -3.36 7.78 7.32
C ARG A 281 -2.77 9.18 7.28
N PHE A 282 -1.47 9.24 7.05
CA PHE A 282 -0.76 10.45 6.63
C PHE A 282 0.07 10.16 5.40
N CYS A 283 0.50 11.23 4.74
CA CYS A 283 1.35 11.18 3.58
C CYS A 283 2.63 12.00 3.78
N VAL A 284 3.73 11.49 3.22
CA VAL A 284 4.96 12.26 3.04
C VAL A 284 5.23 12.34 1.55
N ARG A 285 5.36 13.56 1.02
CA ARG A 285 5.70 13.77 -0.39
C ARG A 285 7.18 14.01 -0.54
N VAL A 286 7.82 13.34 -1.49
CA VAL A 286 9.25 13.48 -1.77
C VAL A 286 9.42 13.77 -3.24
N ALA A 287 10.10 14.84 -3.60
CA ALA A 287 10.37 15.20 -4.99
C ALA A 287 11.81 15.65 -5.19
N TRP A 288 12.32 15.56 -6.41
CA TRP A 288 13.67 16.01 -6.72
C TRP A 288 13.83 16.56 -8.12
N ARG A 289 14.91 17.31 -8.31
CA ARG A 289 15.40 17.84 -9.59
C ARG A 289 16.92 17.75 -9.67
N ASN A 290 17.44 17.52 -10.87
CA ASN A 290 18.84 17.69 -11.20
C ASN A 290 19.11 19.18 -11.41
N GLY A 291 19.88 19.76 -10.50
CA GLY A 291 20.13 21.19 -10.41
C GLY A 291 20.13 21.65 -8.95
N THR A 292 20.80 22.76 -8.67
CA THR A 292 20.85 23.39 -7.34
C THR A 292 20.61 24.90 -7.45
N SER A 293 19.85 25.35 -8.44
CA SER A 293 19.49 26.76 -8.58
C SER A 293 18.33 27.13 -7.65
N ASP A 294 18.14 28.42 -7.39
CA ASP A 294 16.95 28.93 -6.67
C ASP A 294 15.64 28.59 -7.41
N ARG A 295 15.71 28.38 -8.72
CA ARG A 295 14.58 27.87 -9.50
C ARG A 295 14.28 26.43 -9.13
N ASP A 296 15.29 25.57 -9.04
CA ASP A 296 15.11 24.16 -8.67
C ASP A 296 14.54 24.02 -7.27
N ALA A 297 15.04 24.82 -6.31
CA ALA A 297 14.51 24.86 -4.95
C ALA A 297 13.02 25.23 -4.90
N ARG A 298 12.61 26.29 -5.61
CA ARG A 298 11.21 26.73 -5.66
C ARG A 298 10.29 25.69 -6.29
N ILE A 299 10.70 25.06 -7.38
CA ILE A 299 9.90 24.02 -8.04
C ILE A 299 9.69 22.83 -7.11
N VAL A 300 10.77 22.39 -6.48
CA VAL A 300 10.71 21.25 -5.58
C VAL A 300 9.84 21.57 -4.36
N ALA A 301 9.96 22.78 -3.79
CA ALA A 301 9.08 23.25 -2.72
C ALA A 301 7.60 23.18 -3.13
N GLU A 302 7.23 23.80 -4.25
CA GLU A 302 5.85 23.84 -4.77
C GLU A 302 5.27 22.44 -5.02
N VAL A 303 6.10 21.48 -5.45
CA VAL A 303 5.66 20.10 -5.65
C VAL A 303 5.37 19.40 -4.32
N VAL A 304 6.16 19.66 -3.27
CA VAL A 304 6.04 18.90 -2.01
C VAL A 304 5.06 19.50 -1.01
N GLY A 305 4.80 20.81 -1.03
CA GLY A 305 3.91 21.50 -0.10
C GLY A 305 3.61 22.94 -0.48
#